data_AF-A0A1G3BYY8-F1
#
_entry.id   AF-A0A1G3BYY8-F1
#
_cell.length_a   1.000
_cell.length_b   1.000
_cell.length_c   1.000
_cell.angle_alpha   90.00
_cell.angle_beta   90.00
_cell.angle_gamma   90.00
#
_symmetry.space_group_name_H-M   'P 1'
#
loop_
_entity.id
_entity.type
_entity.pdbx_description
1 polymer ?
#
loop_
_entity_poly.entity_id
_entity_poly.type
_entity_poly.pdbx_seq_one_letter_code
_entity_poly.pdbx_strand_id
1 'polypeptide(L)'
;MKSNCFIRFCVVACISLIFFTINQDGIYACDLCSLGGFGGTTGAINPISAESPKKNKYTLGYVLEYQDWGSVDVHKAHELHEEGRDAHARKNDISNSVFLGYGITDAFSISLQVPYVERRSREVHEHDLLGEDQKSTGLGDSILLGKYKFYDKQFGLAGIFGLKVPTGTTDERNEAGEKFEPELQPGTGSLDYMLGISANKKFNHLIILDGSLLYHLKTEGDQDYEFGDIIRATIGATFNVIDKEKKPTLNLLSEVISQFANKDEREGETVRDSGGTTIFFAPGISSQLTEQLKTTLSVPVPVFQALGGEHQELDFSVLFGMSYSF
;
A
#
# COMPACT_ATOMS: atom_id res chain seq x y z
N MET A 1 -48.22 -3.64 1.01
CA MET A 1 -47.35 -3.60 2.20
C MET A 1 -45.92 -3.81 1.72
N LYS A 2 -45.03 -2.83 1.99
CA LYS A 2 -43.57 -2.76 1.75
C LYS A 2 -43.12 -2.86 0.27
N SER A 3 -42.94 -1.78 -0.51
CA SER A 3 -42.07 -0.57 -0.42
C SER A 3 -40.60 -0.81 -0.80
N ASN A 4 -40.29 -0.42 -2.04
CA ASN A 4 -39.04 0.10 -2.59
C ASN A 4 -38.00 0.58 -1.57
N CYS A 5 -36.74 0.12 -1.71
CA CYS A 5 -35.56 0.92 -1.41
C CYS A 5 -34.30 0.25 -2.01
N PHE A 6 -34.11 0.41 -3.31
CA PHE A 6 -32.82 0.26 -3.96
C PHE A 6 -32.59 1.58 -4.70
N ILE A 7 -31.37 2.12 -4.64
CA ILE A 7 -30.97 3.44 -5.18
C ILE A 7 -31.25 4.61 -4.23
N ARG A 8 -30.33 4.83 -3.27
CA ARG A 8 -30.01 6.15 -2.67
C ARG A 8 -28.81 6.03 -1.72
N PHE A 9 -27.60 6.03 -2.26
CA PHE A 9 -26.38 6.37 -1.51
C PHE A 9 -25.35 7.02 -2.45
N CYS A 10 -25.81 8.05 -3.15
CA CYS A 10 -24.97 9.03 -3.84
C CYS A 10 -25.70 10.36 -3.70
N VAL A 11 -24.93 11.43 -3.44
CA VAL A 11 -25.39 12.82 -3.29
C VAL A 11 -25.93 13.16 -1.90
N VAL A 12 -25.04 13.51 -0.95
CA VAL A 12 -25.16 14.71 -0.08
C VAL A 12 -23.77 15.06 0.45
N ALA A 13 -23.10 16.07 -0.11
CA ALA A 13 -22.15 16.97 0.59
C ALA A 13 -21.60 18.02 -0.39
N CYS A 14 -22.44 18.96 -0.82
CA CYS A 14 -22.01 20.23 -1.40
C CYS A 14 -22.68 21.37 -0.64
N ILE A 15 -22.03 22.54 -0.66
CA ILE A 15 -22.40 23.83 -0.05
C ILE A 15 -21.93 23.90 1.41
N SER A 16 -21.04 24.79 1.86
CA SER A 16 -20.42 26.01 1.31
C SER A 16 -19.36 26.48 2.31
N LEU A 17 -18.24 27.03 1.86
CA LEU A 17 -17.62 28.22 2.46
C LEU A 17 -16.47 28.74 1.59
N ILE A 18 -16.68 29.96 1.11
CA ILE A 18 -15.72 30.85 0.46
C ILE A 18 -14.96 31.55 1.58
N PHE A 19 -13.61 31.60 1.54
CA PHE A 19 -12.80 32.82 1.55
C PHE A 19 -11.30 32.58 1.89
N PHE A 20 -10.48 33.38 1.20
CA PHE A 20 -9.05 33.70 1.36
C PHE A 20 -7.96 32.69 0.95
N THR A 21 -7.33 33.05 -0.17
CA THR A 21 -6.04 32.58 -0.69
C THR A 21 -4.87 33.22 0.06
N ILE A 22 -3.91 32.40 0.50
CA ILE A 22 -2.53 32.84 0.74
C ILE A 22 -1.61 31.80 0.11
N ASN A 23 -0.80 32.25 -0.86
CA ASN A 23 0.32 31.49 -1.44
C ASN A 23 1.31 31.14 -0.31
N GLN A 24 1.54 29.86 -0.05
CA GLN A 24 2.69 29.41 0.73
C GLN A 24 3.29 28.15 0.11
N ASP A 25 4.61 28.25 -0.08
CA ASP A 25 5.49 27.32 -0.76
C ASP A 25 5.36 25.86 -0.32
N GLY A 26 5.62 24.99 -1.29
CA GLY A 26 5.36 23.54 -1.26
C GLY A 26 5.88 22.83 -0.02
N ILE A 27 4.96 22.16 0.66
CA ILE A 27 5.26 21.07 1.57
C ILE A 27 5.56 19.88 0.68
N TYR A 28 6.78 19.34 0.73
CA TYR A 28 7.09 18.08 0.08
C TYR A 28 6.40 16.97 0.88
N ALA A 29 5.18 16.62 0.48
CA ALA A 29 4.57 15.37 0.88
C ALA A 29 5.45 14.23 0.34
N CYS A 30 5.72 13.20 1.15
CA CYS A 30 6.40 12.01 0.62
C CYS A 30 5.31 11.17 -0.03
N ASP A 31 4.84 11.60 -1.19
CA ASP A 31 3.78 10.94 -1.99
C ASP A 31 4.22 9.61 -2.60
N LEU A 32 5.36 9.11 -2.14
CA LEU A 32 6.11 7.98 -2.65
C LEU A 32 6.39 6.98 -1.52
N CYS A 33 6.30 7.45 -0.26
CA CYS A 33 6.15 6.62 0.93
C CYS A 33 4.76 5.96 0.99
N SER A 34 3.84 6.39 0.13
CA SER A 34 2.45 5.94 0.00
C SER A 34 2.25 4.69 -0.86
N LEU A 35 3.33 4.03 -1.26
CA LEU A 35 3.34 2.91 -2.20
C LEU A 35 3.78 1.61 -1.53
N GLY A 36 3.45 1.39 -0.26
CA GLY A 36 3.94 0.20 0.44
C GLY A 36 3.73 -1.07 -0.41
N GLY A 37 4.73 -1.93 -0.32
CA GLY A 37 5.01 -2.93 -1.32
C GLY A 37 4.73 -4.30 -0.77
N PHE A 38 3.55 -4.83 -1.10
CA PHE A 38 3.24 -6.26 -1.23
C PHE A 38 1.84 -6.43 -1.76
N GLY A 39 1.65 -7.25 -2.81
CA GLY A 39 0.39 -7.98 -3.11
C GLY A 39 -0.94 -7.19 -3.04
N GLY A 40 -0.84 -5.87 -3.03
CA GLY A 40 -1.79 -4.90 -2.51
C GLY A 40 -2.40 -5.10 -1.12
N THR A 41 -1.70 -5.50 -0.04
CA THR A 41 -2.38 -5.65 1.29
C THR A 41 -2.38 -4.43 2.22
N THR A 42 -1.32 -3.61 2.35
CA THR A 42 -1.37 -2.42 3.26
C THR A 42 -0.71 -1.13 2.78
N GLY A 43 -0.02 -1.16 1.65
CA GLY A 43 0.96 -0.15 1.36
C GLY A 43 0.51 1.30 1.13
N ALA A 44 0.46 2.12 2.17
CA ALA A 44 0.60 3.57 2.06
C ALA A 44 0.88 4.22 3.43
N ILE A 45 1.91 5.05 3.52
CA ILE A 45 2.19 5.91 4.69
C ILE A 45 1.33 7.20 4.69
N ASN A 46 0.86 7.61 3.50
CA ASN A 46 -0.03 8.74 3.24
C ASN A 46 -0.88 8.43 2.00
N PRO A 47 -2.02 9.09 1.74
CA PRO A 47 -2.58 9.10 0.39
C PRO A 47 -1.51 9.64 -0.58
N ILE A 48 -1.41 9.09 -1.79
CA ILE A 48 -0.53 9.66 -2.82
C ILE A 48 -1.05 11.09 -3.07
N SER A 49 -0.41 12.14 -2.58
CA SER A 49 -0.92 13.49 -2.80
C SER A 49 -0.76 13.89 -4.27
N ALA A 50 -1.49 14.92 -4.69
CA ALA A 50 -1.36 15.45 -6.05
C ALA A 50 -0.08 16.27 -6.25
N GLU A 51 0.70 16.57 -5.19
CA GLU A 51 1.92 17.39 -5.28
C GLU A 51 3.05 16.64 -6.00
N SER A 52 3.64 17.22 -7.04
CA SER A 52 4.77 16.62 -7.75
C SER A 52 6.10 17.21 -7.23
N PRO A 53 7.19 16.42 -7.17
CA PRO A 53 8.54 16.97 -7.05
C PRO A 53 8.76 18.08 -8.08
N LYS A 54 9.48 19.14 -7.68
CA LYS A 54 9.79 20.25 -8.58
C LYS A 54 10.61 19.77 -9.78
N LYS A 55 10.51 20.48 -10.90
CA LYS A 55 11.30 20.20 -12.09
C LYS A 55 12.80 20.09 -11.77
N ASN A 56 13.45 19.07 -12.34
CA ASN A 56 14.88 18.76 -12.18
C ASN A 56 15.30 18.45 -10.73
N LYS A 57 14.37 18.03 -9.87
CA LYS A 57 14.68 17.55 -8.52
C LYS A 57 14.59 16.04 -8.45
N TYR A 58 15.53 15.47 -7.70
CA TYR A 58 15.55 14.06 -7.36
C TYR A 58 15.07 13.86 -5.93
N THR A 59 14.46 12.70 -5.68
CA THR A 59 14.10 12.27 -4.33
C THR A 59 14.61 10.85 -4.15
N LEU A 60 15.50 10.63 -3.19
CA LEU A 60 15.89 9.31 -2.73
C LEU A 60 15.06 8.98 -1.49
N GLY A 61 14.47 7.80 -1.43
CA GLY A 61 13.64 7.38 -0.31
C GLY A 61 13.97 5.98 0.17
N TYR A 62 13.58 5.71 1.41
CA TYR A 62 13.58 4.41 2.04
C TYR A 62 12.23 4.21 2.74
N VAL A 63 11.63 3.04 2.56
CA VAL A 63 10.39 2.65 3.23
C VAL A 63 10.56 1.28 3.83
N LEU A 64 10.31 1.16 5.13
CA LEU A 64 10.13 -0.08 5.85
C LEU A 64 8.63 -0.32 6.03
N GLU A 65 8.17 -1.51 5.69
CA GLU A 65 6.85 -2.03 6.01
C GLU A 65 7.00 -3.32 6.81
N TYR A 66 6.40 -3.36 7.98
CA TYR A 66 6.27 -4.56 8.83
C TYR A 66 4.79 -4.90 8.93
N GLN A 67 4.42 -6.14 8.66
CA GLN A 67 3.06 -6.66 8.80
C GLN A 67 3.06 -7.78 9.84
N ASP A 68 2.11 -7.74 10.76
CA ASP A 68 1.89 -8.79 11.78
C ASP A 68 0.58 -9.50 11.50
N TRP A 69 0.63 -10.83 11.39
CA TRP A 69 -0.53 -11.65 11.02
C TRP A 69 -1.08 -12.39 12.24
N GLY A 70 -2.41 -12.41 12.36
CA GLY A 70 -3.10 -13.02 13.50
C GLY A 70 -2.86 -14.52 13.56
N SER A 71 -2.42 -15.04 14.70
CA SER A 71 -1.99 -16.45 14.81
C SER A 71 -3.09 -17.45 14.43
N VAL A 72 -2.73 -18.45 13.61
CA VAL A 72 -3.59 -19.59 13.29
C VAL A 72 -3.08 -20.87 13.97
N ASP A 73 -4.01 -21.80 14.24
CA ASP A 73 -3.65 -23.15 14.65
C ASP A 73 -3.08 -23.91 13.44
N VAL A 74 -1.84 -24.38 13.56
CA VAL A 74 -1.10 -25.03 12.48
C VAL A 74 -1.76 -26.34 12.06
N HIS A 75 -2.30 -27.12 13.01
CA HIS A 75 -2.98 -28.37 12.67
C HIS A 75 -4.28 -28.09 11.93
N LYS A 76 -5.03 -27.08 12.35
CA LYS A 76 -6.23 -26.65 11.62
C LYS A 76 -5.88 -26.14 10.21
N ALA A 77 -4.83 -25.34 10.07
CA ALA A 77 -4.37 -24.87 8.76
C ALA A 77 -3.96 -26.04 7.85
N HIS A 78 -3.28 -27.04 8.40
CA HIS A 78 -2.92 -28.25 7.69
C HIS A 78 -4.14 -29.10 7.28
N GLU A 79 -5.12 -29.29 8.17
CA GLU A 79 -6.38 -29.96 7.82
C GLU A 79 -7.09 -29.27 6.66
N LEU A 80 -7.12 -27.93 6.67
CA LEU A 80 -7.69 -27.14 5.58
C LEU A 80 -6.89 -27.30 4.27
N HIS A 81 -5.56 -27.36 4.36
CA HIS A 81 -4.70 -27.63 3.20
C HIS A 81 -4.96 -29.01 2.58
N GLU A 82 -5.07 -30.06 3.40
CA GLU A 82 -5.40 -31.42 2.96
C GLU A 82 -6.80 -31.52 2.31
N GLU A 83 -7.72 -30.63 2.67
CA GLU A 83 -9.02 -30.46 2.00
C GLU A 83 -8.93 -29.72 0.64
N GLY A 84 -7.73 -29.34 0.20
CA GLY A 84 -7.48 -28.59 -1.03
C GLY A 84 -7.77 -27.09 -0.90
N ARG A 85 -7.73 -26.54 0.32
CA ARG A 85 -7.89 -25.10 0.56
C ARG A 85 -6.53 -24.41 0.66
N ASP A 86 -6.47 -23.17 0.20
CA ASP A 86 -5.30 -22.33 0.38
C ASP A 86 -5.30 -21.78 1.82
N ALA A 87 -4.62 -22.52 2.71
CA ALA A 87 -4.50 -22.21 4.12
C ALA A 87 -3.02 -22.04 4.48
N HIS A 88 -2.69 -20.91 5.10
CA HIS A 88 -1.31 -20.59 5.48
C HIS A 88 -1.22 -20.18 6.94
N ALA A 89 -0.03 -20.32 7.51
CA ALA A 89 0.29 -19.85 8.86
C ALA A 89 1.37 -18.76 8.82
N ARG A 90 1.07 -17.59 8.25
CA ARG A 90 1.98 -16.44 8.25
C ARG A 90 2.22 -15.93 9.68
N LYS A 91 3.39 -15.37 9.90
CA LYS A 91 3.80 -14.76 11.18
C LYS A 91 3.95 -13.26 10.99
N ASN A 92 4.87 -12.87 10.13
CA ASN A 92 5.13 -11.49 9.79
C ASN A 92 5.82 -11.39 8.44
N ASP A 93 5.60 -10.25 7.79
CA ASP A 93 6.26 -9.89 6.54
C ASP A 93 6.99 -8.56 6.74
N ILE A 94 8.18 -8.45 6.14
CA ILE A 94 9.03 -7.27 6.19
C ILE A 94 9.42 -6.87 4.77
N SER A 95 9.14 -5.63 4.38
CA SER A 95 9.58 -5.04 3.12
C SER A 95 10.49 -3.85 3.39
N ASN A 96 11.69 -3.89 2.80
CA ASN A 96 12.66 -2.81 2.79
C ASN A 96 12.76 -2.27 1.37
N SER A 97 12.13 -1.14 1.11
CA SER A 97 12.07 -0.55 -0.22
C SER A 97 13.00 0.65 -0.34
N VAL A 98 13.81 0.67 -1.40
CA VAL A 98 14.52 1.87 -1.85
C VAL A 98 13.74 2.51 -2.97
N PHE A 99 13.69 3.84 -2.94
CA PHE A 99 12.89 4.65 -3.85
C PHE A 99 13.76 5.71 -4.54
N LEU A 100 13.57 5.90 -5.85
CA LEU A 100 14.16 7.00 -6.62
C LEU A 100 13.08 7.73 -7.44
N GLY A 101 12.87 8.99 -7.13
CA GLY A 101 11.95 9.89 -7.81
C GLY A 101 12.68 10.96 -8.62
N TYR A 102 12.07 11.36 -9.72
CA TYR A 102 12.55 12.47 -10.56
C TYR A 102 11.38 13.33 -11.06
N GLY A 103 11.44 14.63 -10.76
CA GLY A 103 10.53 15.63 -11.29
C GLY A 103 10.94 16.05 -12.70
N ILE A 104 10.29 15.51 -13.73
CA ILE A 104 10.55 15.85 -15.14
C ILE A 104 10.07 17.28 -15.44
N THR A 105 8.93 17.66 -14.88
CA THR A 105 8.39 19.03 -14.87
C THR A 105 7.77 19.33 -13.50
N ASP A 106 7.30 20.55 -13.28
CA ASP A 106 6.59 20.90 -12.03
C ASP A 106 5.20 20.22 -11.92
N ALA A 107 4.73 19.60 -13.00
CA ALA A 107 3.47 18.86 -13.04
C ALA A 107 3.66 17.34 -13.21
N PHE A 108 4.80 16.90 -13.75
CA PHE A 108 5.02 15.50 -14.10
C PHE A 108 6.26 14.93 -13.44
N SER A 109 6.10 13.81 -12.75
CA SER A 109 7.20 13.08 -12.10
C SER A 109 7.13 11.58 -12.39
N ILE A 110 8.29 10.95 -12.39
CA ILE A 110 8.44 9.49 -12.44
C ILE A 110 9.17 8.99 -11.20
N SER A 111 9.01 7.71 -10.91
CA SER A 111 9.37 7.15 -9.63
C SER A 111 9.61 5.66 -9.74
N LEU A 112 10.77 5.17 -9.30
CA LEU A 112 11.12 3.74 -9.24
C LEU A 112 11.22 3.31 -7.77
N GLN A 113 10.60 2.19 -7.43
CA GLN A 113 10.72 1.52 -6.14
C GLN A 113 11.25 0.10 -6.35
N VAL A 114 12.23 -0.29 -5.52
CA VAL A 114 12.79 -1.65 -5.50
C VAL A 114 12.70 -2.19 -4.07
N PRO A 115 11.83 -3.18 -3.81
CA PRO A 115 11.69 -3.81 -2.50
C PRO A 115 12.65 -4.99 -2.31
N TYR A 116 13.19 -5.14 -1.09
CA TYR A 116 13.74 -6.38 -0.57
C TYR A 116 12.81 -6.93 0.51
N VAL A 117 12.41 -8.18 0.34
CA VAL A 117 11.29 -8.81 0.99
C VAL A 117 11.78 -9.94 1.88
N GLU A 118 11.21 -10.02 3.08
CA GLU A 118 11.26 -11.20 3.94
C GLU A 118 9.84 -11.58 4.32
N ARG A 119 9.48 -12.85 4.15
CA ARG A 119 8.23 -13.43 4.65
C ARG A 119 8.53 -14.53 5.63
N ARG A 120 7.80 -14.55 6.73
CA ARG A 120 7.90 -15.60 7.76
C ARG A 120 6.55 -16.28 7.93
N SER A 121 6.57 -17.60 7.91
CA SER A 121 5.40 -18.43 8.14
C SER A 121 5.78 -19.64 8.99
N ARG A 122 4.81 -20.50 9.27
CA ARG A 122 5.03 -21.87 9.72
C ARG A 122 4.63 -22.83 8.62
N GLU A 123 5.34 -23.94 8.54
CA GLU A 123 5.03 -25.02 7.60
C GLU A 123 3.67 -25.64 7.94
N VAL A 124 2.84 -25.84 6.92
CA VAL A 124 1.47 -26.37 7.03
C VAL A 124 1.17 -27.43 5.96
N HIS A 125 2.10 -27.74 5.05
CA HIS A 125 1.91 -28.74 3.99
C HIS A 125 2.62 -30.04 4.33
N GLU A 126 3.90 -29.95 4.70
CA GLU A 126 4.71 -31.14 4.98
C GLU A 126 4.45 -31.65 6.40
N HIS A 127 4.01 -32.90 6.51
CA HIS A 127 3.60 -33.51 7.78
C HIS A 127 4.79 -33.63 8.75
N ASP A 128 5.97 -33.97 8.23
CA ASP A 128 7.18 -34.19 9.04
C ASP A 128 7.78 -32.88 9.57
N LEU A 129 7.47 -31.75 8.93
CA LEU A 129 7.98 -30.42 9.27
C LEU A 129 6.88 -29.51 9.84
N LEU A 130 5.71 -30.08 10.17
CA LEU A 130 4.52 -29.32 10.52
C LEU A 130 4.77 -28.36 11.70
N GLY A 131 4.54 -27.07 11.47
CA GLY A 131 4.73 -26.01 12.46
C GLY A 131 6.14 -25.47 12.58
N GLU A 132 7.10 -26.00 11.83
CA GLU A 132 8.45 -25.44 11.75
C GLU A 132 8.44 -24.06 11.13
N ASP A 133 9.35 -23.20 11.59
CA ASP A 133 9.45 -21.82 11.13
C ASP A 133 10.04 -21.77 9.71
N GLN A 134 9.28 -21.22 8.77
CA GLN A 134 9.69 -21.04 7.39
C GLN A 134 10.05 -19.57 7.13
N LYS A 135 11.00 -19.34 6.23
CA LYS A 135 11.41 -17.99 5.82
C LYS A 135 11.77 -17.94 4.35
N SER A 136 11.17 -16.99 3.65
CA SER A 136 11.45 -16.69 2.25
C SER A 136 12.01 -15.27 2.14
N THR A 137 13.13 -15.09 1.43
CA THR A 137 13.78 -13.77 1.31
C THR A 137 14.26 -13.50 -0.10
N GLY A 138 14.05 -12.29 -0.61
CA GLY A 138 14.53 -11.96 -1.95
C GLY A 138 14.20 -10.54 -2.36
N LEU A 139 14.57 -10.18 -3.58
CA LEU A 139 14.03 -8.97 -4.18
C LEU A 139 12.53 -9.20 -4.45
N GLY A 140 11.71 -8.18 -4.22
CA GLY A 140 10.35 -8.17 -4.74
C GLY A 140 10.29 -7.51 -6.12
N ASP A 141 9.08 -7.40 -6.65
CA ASP A 141 8.86 -6.81 -7.96
C ASP A 141 9.01 -5.28 -7.91
N SER A 142 9.74 -4.72 -8.88
CA SER A 142 10.01 -3.29 -8.94
C SER A 142 8.79 -2.53 -9.45
N ILE A 143 8.49 -1.37 -8.86
CA ILE A 143 7.36 -0.54 -9.27
C ILE A 143 7.87 0.74 -9.92
N LEU A 144 7.43 1.01 -11.16
CA LEU A 144 7.61 2.27 -11.85
C LEU A 144 6.28 3.03 -11.87
N LEU A 145 6.24 4.23 -11.28
CA LEU A 145 5.07 5.11 -11.33
C LEU A 145 5.36 6.42 -12.04
N GLY A 146 4.36 6.89 -12.76
CA GLY A 146 4.23 8.27 -13.22
C GLY A 146 3.09 8.97 -12.50
N LYS A 147 3.30 10.25 -12.20
CA LYS A 147 2.28 11.13 -11.61
C LYS A 147 2.21 12.43 -12.38
N TYR A 148 1.00 12.79 -12.82
CA TYR A 148 0.73 13.99 -13.60
C TYR A 148 -0.31 14.88 -12.91
N LYS A 149 0.14 15.98 -12.30
CA LYS A 149 -0.69 17.03 -11.72
C LYS A 149 -1.32 17.87 -12.83
N PHE A 150 -2.60 17.66 -13.08
CA PHE A 150 -3.34 18.33 -14.17
C PHE A 150 -4.21 19.50 -13.68
N TYR A 151 -4.40 19.63 -12.37
CA TYR A 151 -5.11 20.76 -11.77
C TYR A 151 -4.42 21.17 -10.47
N ASP A 152 -4.20 22.47 -10.28
CA ASP A 152 -3.56 23.02 -9.08
C ASP A 152 -4.02 24.46 -8.83
N LYS A 153 -5.20 24.61 -8.22
CA LYS A 153 -5.77 25.91 -7.86
C LYS A 153 -6.30 25.91 -6.43
N GLN A 154 -7.61 25.77 -6.23
CA GLN A 154 -8.19 25.70 -4.88
C GLN A 154 -7.98 24.34 -4.21
N PHE A 155 -7.61 23.34 -5.02
CA PHE A 155 -7.23 21.98 -4.67
C PHE A 155 -6.31 21.48 -5.79
N GLY A 156 -5.51 20.46 -5.52
CA GLY A 156 -4.73 19.76 -6.53
C GLY A 156 -5.42 18.49 -6.98
N LEU A 157 -5.26 18.13 -8.26
CA LEU A 157 -5.58 16.81 -8.79
C LEU A 157 -4.41 16.28 -9.60
N ALA A 158 -4.14 14.98 -9.44
CA ALA A 158 -3.16 14.28 -10.25
C ALA A 158 -3.69 12.93 -10.74
N GLY A 159 -3.30 12.58 -11.96
CA GLY A 159 -3.43 11.22 -12.48
C GLY A 159 -2.19 10.42 -12.09
N ILE A 160 -2.39 9.15 -11.74
CA ILE A 160 -1.34 8.21 -11.36
C ILE A 160 -1.41 7.05 -12.35
N PHE A 161 -0.26 6.63 -12.86
CA PHE A 161 -0.14 5.43 -13.68
C PHE A 161 1.12 4.68 -13.28
N GLY A 162 1.10 3.36 -13.41
CA GLY A 162 2.19 2.55 -12.92
C GLY A 162 2.30 1.19 -13.59
N LEU A 163 3.49 0.62 -13.44
CA LEU A 163 3.84 -0.73 -13.85
C LEU A 163 4.56 -1.39 -12.68
N LYS A 164 4.15 -2.61 -12.34
CA LYS A 164 4.94 -3.51 -11.49
C LYS A 164 5.63 -4.50 -12.41
N VAL A 165 6.96 -4.50 -12.41
CA VAL A 165 7.78 -5.30 -13.32
C VAL A 165 8.29 -6.54 -12.57
N PRO A 166 8.26 -7.74 -13.18
CA PRO A 166 8.62 -9.00 -12.51
C PRO A 166 10.14 -9.14 -12.34
N THR A 167 10.71 -8.36 -11.43
CA THR A 167 12.14 -8.37 -11.09
C THR A 167 12.43 -9.14 -9.81
N GLY A 168 11.39 -9.55 -9.08
CA GLY A 168 11.53 -10.22 -7.80
C GLY A 168 11.92 -11.69 -7.93
N THR A 169 12.42 -12.25 -6.83
CA THR A 169 12.69 -13.67 -6.68
C THR A 169 11.37 -14.42 -6.58
N THR A 170 11.19 -15.47 -7.40
CA THR A 170 9.97 -16.27 -7.39
C THR A 170 10.23 -17.76 -7.17
N ASP A 171 11.48 -18.15 -6.91
CA ASP A 171 11.95 -19.55 -6.83
C ASP A 171 12.53 -19.93 -5.47
N GLU A 172 12.21 -19.17 -4.40
CA GLU A 172 12.59 -19.55 -3.03
C GLU A 172 11.93 -20.88 -2.63
N ARG A 173 12.61 -21.65 -1.79
CA ARG A 173 12.21 -23.01 -1.40
C ARG A 173 12.22 -23.19 0.11
N ASN A 174 11.33 -24.05 0.61
CA ASN A 174 11.27 -24.47 2.01
C ASN A 174 12.43 -25.44 2.36
N GLU A 175 12.52 -25.85 3.62
CA GLU A 175 13.57 -26.76 4.10
C GLU A 175 13.49 -28.17 3.47
N ALA A 176 12.32 -28.59 3.00
CA ALA A 176 12.13 -29.82 2.23
C ALA A 176 12.60 -29.70 0.77
N GLY A 177 12.95 -28.51 0.30
CA GLY A 177 13.36 -28.23 -1.08
C GLY A 177 12.20 -27.98 -2.04
N GLU A 178 10.97 -27.89 -1.54
CA GLU A 178 9.78 -27.53 -2.29
C GLU A 178 9.70 -26.03 -2.51
N LYS A 179 9.19 -25.61 -3.67
CA LYS A 179 9.04 -24.19 -3.98
C LYS A 179 7.93 -23.61 -3.11
N PHE A 180 8.17 -22.45 -2.50
CA PHE A 180 7.10 -21.76 -1.78
C PHE A 180 5.95 -21.41 -2.71
N GLU A 181 4.73 -21.47 -2.17
CA GLU A 181 3.52 -20.99 -2.83
C GLU A 181 3.64 -19.50 -3.22
N PRO A 182 2.94 -19.05 -4.27
CA PRO A 182 2.99 -17.67 -4.76
C PRO A 182 2.84 -16.62 -3.65
N GLU A 183 1.97 -16.88 -2.68
CA GLU A 183 1.69 -16.07 -1.49
C GLU A 183 2.90 -15.83 -0.59
N LEU A 184 3.87 -16.75 -0.60
CA LEU A 184 5.07 -16.75 0.23
C LEU A 184 6.34 -16.37 -0.56
N GLN A 185 6.25 -16.22 -1.89
CA GLN A 185 7.36 -15.84 -2.77
C GLN A 185 7.65 -14.33 -2.77
N PRO A 186 8.92 -13.87 -2.67
CA PRO A 186 9.30 -12.46 -2.61
C PRO A 186 8.70 -11.59 -3.72
N GLY A 187 8.82 -12.07 -4.96
CA GLY A 187 8.14 -11.55 -6.14
C GLY A 187 6.96 -12.43 -6.54
N THR A 188 6.14 -11.90 -7.44
CA THR A 188 4.97 -12.60 -8.00
C THR A 188 5.21 -13.12 -9.41
N GLY A 189 6.23 -12.58 -10.11
CA GLY A 189 6.52 -12.95 -11.49
C GLY A 189 5.59 -12.33 -12.54
N SER A 190 4.62 -11.50 -12.13
CA SER A 190 3.66 -10.87 -13.04
C SER A 190 4.04 -9.44 -13.45
N LEU A 191 3.53 -9.01 -14.61
CA LEU A 191 3.60 -7.63 -15.09
C LEU A 191 2.26 -6.94 -14.83
N ASP A 192 2.16 -6.22 -13.72
CA ASP A 192 0.91 -5.57 -13.33
C ASP A 192 0.85 -4.11 -13.77
N TYR A 193 -0.37 -3.60 -13.86
CA TYR A 193 -0.67 -2.23 -14.27
C TYR A 193 -1.41 -1.49 -13.16
N MET A 194 -1.09 -0.22 -13.00
CA MET A 194 -1.70 0.63 -11.98
C MET A 194 -2.26 1.88 -12.63
N LEU A 195 -3.47 2.28 -12.24
CA LEU A 195 -4.11 3.53 -12.67
C LEU A 195 -4.85 4.15 -11.49
N GLY A 196 -4.70 5.45 -11.31
CA GLY A 196 -5.35 6.13 -10.20
C GLY A 196 -5.50 7.62 -10.38
N ILE A 197 -6.18 8.21 -9.42
CA ILE A 197 -6.35 9.64 -9.27
C ILE A 197 -6.09 10.01 -7.82
N SER A 198 -5.49 11.17 -7.62
CA SER A 198 -5.40 11.78 -6.30
C SER A 198 -5.88 13.21 -6.28
N ALA A 199 -6.29 13.63 -5.09
CA ALA A 199 -6.72 14.97 -4.79
C ALA A 199 -6.09 15.41 -3.46
N ASN A 200 -5.69 16.67 -3.38
CA ASN A 200 -5.30 17.28 -2.12
C ASN A 200 -5.91 18.67 -1.98
N LYS A 201 -6.17 19.08 -0.74
CA LYS A 201 -6.66 20.41 -0.41
C LYS A 201 -6.10 20.88 0.92
N LYS A 202 -5.40 22.00 0.89
CA LYS A 202 -5.03 22.75 2.10
C LYS A 202 -6.28 23.45 2.61
N PHE A 203 -6.85 22.99 3.72
CA PHE A 203 -8.05 23.60 4.30
C PHE A 203 -7.71 24.92 5.00
N ASN A 204 -6.60 24.94 5.72
CA ASN A 204 -5.99 26.13 6.30
C ASN A 204 -4.49 25.87 6.55
N HIS A 205 -3.81 26.73 7.32
CA HIS A 205 -2.40 26.55 7.64
C HIS A 205 -2.13 25.32 8.54
N LEU A 206 -3.14 24.80 9.25
CA LEU A 206 -3.01 23.66 10.17
C LEU A 206 -3.40 22.33 9.54
N ILE A 207 -4.34 22.32 8.59
CA ILE A 207 -4.98 21.08 8.11
C ILE A 207 -4.83 20.95 6.60
N ILE A 208 -4.31 19.79 6.18
CA ILE A 208 -4.28 19.34 4.78
C ILE A 208 -5.12 18.07 4.70
N LEU A 209 -5.98 18.00 3.69
CA LEU A 209 -6.78 16.82 3.38
C LEU A 209 -6.29 16.23 2.07
N ASP A 210 -6.12 14.91 2.06
CA ASP A 210 -5.58 14.16 0.94
C ASP A 210 -6.49 12.97 0.65
N GLY A 211 -6.62 12.60 -0.62
CA GLY A 211 -7.42 11.46 -1.03
C GLY A 211 -6.90 10.85 -2.32
N SER A 212 -6.98 9.53 -2.43
CA SER A 212 -6.57 8.81 -3.63
C SER A 212 -7.46 7.60 -3.90
N LEU A 213 -7.66 7.30 -5.17
CA LEU A 213 -8.25 6.05 -5.65
C LEU A 213 -7.26 5.41 -6.64
N LEU A 214 -6.89 4.17 -6.39
CA LEU A 214 -5.91 3.42 -7.16
C LEU A 214 -6.47 2.05 -7.51
N TYR A 215 -6.47 1.72 -8.79
CA TYR A 215 -6.75 0.38 -9.29
C TYR A 215 -5.44 -0.28 -9.71
N HIS A 216 -5.22 -1.49 -9.21
CA HIS A 216 -4.09 -2.35 -9.51
C HIS A 216 -4.64 -3.56 -10.25
N LEU A 217 -4.47 -3.54 -11.57
CA LEU A 217 -4.79 -4.66 -12.45
C LEU A 217 -3.61 -5.63 -12.38
N LYS A 218 -3.87 -6.79 -11.79
CA LYS A 218 -2.87 -7.84 -11.67
C LYS A 218 -3.01 -8.80 -12.84
N THR A 219 -1.90 -9.40 -13.23
CA THR A 219 -1.90 -10.41 -14.29
C THR A 219 -1.35 -11.72 -13.75
N GLU A 220 -1.56 -12.80 -14.49
CA GLU A 220 -0.87 -14.06 -14.29
C GLU A 220 0.65 -13.87 -14.14
N GLY A 221 1.19 -14.51 -13.11
CA GLY A 221 2.60 -14.49 -12.74
C GLY A 221 3.24 -15.86 -12.79
N ASP A 222 4.20 -16.10 -11.90
CA ASP A 222 4.84 -17.41 -11.77
C ASP A 222 3.88 -18.43 -11.15
N GLN A 223 4.09 -19.72 -11.44
CA GLN A 223 3.25 -20.84 -10.99
C GLN A 223 1.79 -20.77 -11.48
N ASP A 224 1.55 -20.18 -12.66
CA ASP A 224 0.22 -20.03 -13.29
C ASP A 224 -0.82 -19.44 -12.32
N TYR A 225 -0.36 -18.50 -11.49
CA TYR A 225 -1.12 -17.87 -10.43
C TYR A 225 -1.34 -16.38 -10.74
N GLU A 226 -2.60 -15.96 -10.75
CA GLU A 226 -3.00 -14.57 -10.89
C GLU A 226 -3.61 -14.10 -9.56
N PHE A 227 -2.91 -13.19 -8.89
CA PHE A 227 -3.50 -12.53 -7.74
C PHE A 227 -4.68 -11.66 -8.19
N GLY A 228 -5.73 -11.55 -7.37
CA GLY A 228 -6.89 -10.74 -7.65
C GLY A 228 -6.55 -9.26 -7.70
N ASP A 229 -7.16 -8.57 -8.66
CA ASP A 229 -7.14 -7.11 -8.79
C ASP A 229 -7.50 -6.39 -7.50
N ILE A 230 -6.93 -5.20 -7.33
CA ILE A 230 -7.14 -4.40 -6.12
C ILE A 230 -7.62 -3.01 -6.44
N ILE A 231 -8.70 -2.61 -5.79
CA ILE A 231 -9.13 -1.20 -5.69
C ILE A 231 -8.80 -0.71 -4.29
N ARG A 232 -8.02 0.37 -4.22
CA ARG A 232 -7.66 1.03 -2.97
C ARG A 232 -8.14 2.47 -2.97
N ALA A 233 -8.92 2.85 -1.97
CA ALA A 233 -9.33 4.21 -1.70
C ALA A 233 -8.73 4.66 -0.36
N THR A 234 -8.00 5.77 -0.37
CA THR A 234 -7.41 6.34 0.85
C THR A 234 -7.93 7.75 1.05
N ILE A 235 -8.29 8.08 2.29
CA ILE A 235 -8.62 9.44 2.72
C ILE A 235 -7.75 9.75 3.94
N GLY A 236 -7.04 10.86 3.91
CA GLY A 236 -6.10 11.27 4.93
C GLY A 236 -6.25 12.72 5.35
N ALA A 237 -5.86 13.00 6.59
CA ALA A 237 -5.73 14.35 7.12
C ALA A 237 -4.37 14.51 7.80
N THR A 238 -3.65 15.56 7.41
CA THR A 238 -2.40 16.00 8.05
C THR A 238 -2.67 17.23 8.91
N PHE A 239 -2.33 17.14 10.20
CA PHE A 239 -2.44 18.22 11.18
C PHE A 239 -1.05 18.74 11.54
N ASN A 240 -0.76 20.01 11.27
CA ASN A 240 0.51 20.65 11.58
C ASN A 240 0.49 21.10 13.05
N VAL A 241 1.41 20.58 13.88
CA VAL A 241 1.46 20.83 15.33
C VAL A 241 2.57 21.82 15.71
N ILE A 242 3.76 21.67 15.11
CA ILE A 242 4.90 22.58 15.34
C ILE A 242 5.07 23.47 14.09
N ASP A 243 5.39 24.74 14.34
CA ASP A 243 5.47 25.83 13.36
C ASP A 243 6.27 25.44 12.09
N LYS A 244 5.68 25.73 10.92
CA LYS A 244 6.21 25.35 9.60
C LYS A 244 7.53 26.04 9.26
N GLU A 245 7.81 27.18 9.90
CA GLU A 245 8.97 28.01 9.61
C GLU A 245 10.25 27.56 10.34
N LYS A 246 10.14 26.67 11.34
CA LYS A 246 11.30 26.17 12.10
C LYS A 246 11.38 24.66 12.06
N LYS A 247 12.57 24.17 11.76
CA LYS A 247 12.86 22.73 11.70
C LYS A 247 13.48 22.26 13.02
N PRO A 248 13.11 21.06 13.50
CA PRO A 248 12.22 20.08 12.87
C PRO A 248 10.73 20.46 12.98
N THR A 249 9.94 20.15 11.94
CA THR A 249 8.47 20.27 12.02
C THR A 249 7.85 19.04 12.67
N LEU A 250 6.59 19.10 13.08
CA LEU A 250 5.83 17.93 13.53
C LEU A 250 4.41 18.00 12.99
N ASN A 251 4.01 16.94 12.30
CA ASN A 251 2.66 16.75 11.82
C ASN A 251 2.09 15.44 12.37
N LEU A 252 0.81 15.46 12.72
CA LEU A 252 0.03 14.24 12.98
C LEU A 252 -0.69 13.83 11.70
N LEU A 253 -0.72 12.53 11.44
CA LEU A 253 -1.38 11.92 10.31
C LEU A 253 -2.55 11.08 10.82
N SER A 254 -3.66 11.11 10.10
CA SER A 254 -4.85 10.31 10.37
C SER A 254 -5.45 9.87 9.05
N GLU A 255 -5.46 8.56 8.81
CA GLU A 255 -5.84 7.99 7.53
C GLU A 255 -6.84 6.86 7.67
N VAL A 256 -7.70 6.75 6.67
CA VAL A 256 -8.58 5.60 6.45
C VAL A 256 -8.26 5.03 5.09
N ILE A 257 -7.87 3.75 5.05
CA ILE A 257 -7.54 3.02 3.82
C ILE A 257 -8.61 1.95 3.64
N SER A 258 -9.39 2.03 2.56
CA SER A 258 -10.33 0.98 2.17
C SER A 258 -9.75 0.23 0.99
N GLN A 259 -9.73 -1.09 1.08
CA GLN A 259 -9.16 -1.96 0.09
C GLN A 259 -10.14 -3.07 -0.25
N PHE A 260 -10.37 -3.27 -1.53
CA PHE A 260 -11.12 -4.38 -2.07
C PHE A 260 -10.19 -5.17 -2.98
N ALA A 261 -10.06 -6.47 -2.73
CA ALA A 261 -9.33 -7.42 -3.54
C ALA A 261 -10.30 -8.42 -4.17
N ASN A 262 -10.19 -8.60 -5.48
CA ASN A 262 -10.82 -9.71 -6.18
C ASN A 262 -10.26 -11.05 -5.69
N LYS A 263 -10.94 -12.13 -6.09
CA LYS A 263 -10.41 -13.47 -5.91
C LYS A 263 -9.17 -13.67 -6.75
N ASP A 264 -8.23 -14.42 -6.20
CA ASP A 264 -7.08 -14.94 -6.94
C ASP A 264 -7.54 -16.08 -7.88
N GLU A 265 -6.76 -16.36 -8.91
CA GLU A 265 -6.94 -17.47 -9.85
C GLU A 265 -5.66 -18.32 -9.91
N ARG A 266 -5.81 -19.64 -9.97
CA ARG A 266 -4.72 -20.61 -10.13
C ARG A 266 -5.10 -21.57 -11.26
N GLU A 267 -4.26 -21.69 -12.28
CA GLU A 267 -4.52 -22.51 -13.48
C GLU A 267 -5.88 -22.18 -14.16
N GLY A 268 -6.30 -20.91 -14.08
CA GLY A 268 -7.60 -20.44 -14.60
C GLY A 268 -8.82 -20.79 -13.75
N GLU A 269 -8.63 -21.37 -12.56
CA GLU A 269 -9.70 -21.61 -11.58
C GLU A 269 -9.63 -20.61 -10.43
N THR A 270 -10.80 -20.12 -9.99
CA THR A 270 -10.87 -19.18 -8.87
C THR A 270 -10.47 -19.86 -7.55
N VAL A 271 -9.49 -19.27 -6.86
CA VAL A 271 -9.07 -19.69 -5.52
C VAL A 271 -10.19 -19.41 -4.53
N ARG A 272 -10.63 -20.44 -3.80
CA ARG A 272 -11.79 -20.33 -2.90
C ARG A 272 -11.54 -19.38 -1.75
N ASP A 273 -10.35 -19.38 -1.17
CA ASP A 273 -10.03 -18.69 0.08
C ASP A 273 -9.11 -17.48 -0.13
N SER A 274 -9.43 -16.67 -1.14
CA SER A 274 -8.70 -15.43 -1.48
C SER A 274 -9.59 -14.18 -1.44
N GLY A 275 -8.99 -13.02 -1.67
CA GLY A 275 -9.68 -11.74 -1.83
C GLY A 275 -10.42 -11.24 -0.57
N GLY A 276 -11.26 -10.23 -0.76
CA GLY A 276 -12.09 -9.66 0.29
C GLY A 276 -11.94 -8.14 0.44
N THR A 277 -12.50 -7.61 1.52
CA THR A 277 -12.46 -6.18 1.85
C THR A 277 -11.80 -5.95 3.19
N THR A 278 -10.83 -5.04 3.23
CA THR A 278 -10.21 -4.58 4.47
C THR A 278 -10.28 -3.07 4.58
N ILE A 279 -10.64 -2.57 5.76
CA ILE A 279 -10.58 -1.15 6.10
C ILE A 279 -9.59 -0.96 7.24
N PHE A 280 -8.63 -0.07 7.02
CA PHE A 280 -7.62 0.30 8.01
C PHE A 280 -7.90 1.69 8.55
N PHE A 281 -7.61 1.87 9.84
CA PHE A 281 -7.33 3.18 10.42
C PHE A 281 -5.82 3.29 10.66
N ALA A 282 -5.20 4.34 10.14
CA ALA A 282 -3.74 4.52 10.16
C ALA A 282 -3.38 5.87 10.80
N PRO A 283 -3.17 5.91 12.13
CA PRO A 283 -2.56 7.06 12.79
C PRO A 283 -1.06 7.09 12.48
N GLY A 284 -0.51 8.31 12.37
CA GLY A 284 0.92 8.48 12.13
C GLY A 284 1.46 9.85 12.54
N ILE A 285 2.76 10.01 12.36
CA ILE A 285 3.48 11.27 12.55
C ILE A 285 4.45 11.48 11.39
N SER A 286 4.64 12.73 10.97
CA SER A 286 5.73 13.08 10.05
C SER A 286 6.49 14.30 10.55
N SER A 287 7.78 14.34 10.21
CA SER A 287 8.67 15.43 10.59
C SER A 287 9.58 15.80 9.43
N GLN A 288 9.59 17.07 9.07
CA GLN A 288 10.57 17.65 8.17
C GLN A 288 11.80 18.03 9.01
N LEU A 289 12.81 17.17 9.00
CA LEU A 289 14.02 17.33 9.83
C LEU A 289 14.95 18.42 9.29
N THR A 290 15.07 18.55 7.95
CA THR A 290 15.88 19.58 7.27
C THR A 290 15.15 20.13 6.03
N GLU A 291 15.77 20.96 5.19
CA GLU A 291 15.19 21.33 3.88
C GLU A 291 15.01 20.15 2.94
N GLN A 292 15.81 19.10 3.11
CA GLN A 292 15.87 17.97 2.20
C GLN A 292 15.28 16.70 2.80
N LEU A 293 15.40 16.52 4.12
CA LEU A 293 15.10 15.28 4.82
C LEU A 293 13.74 15.33 5.52
N LYS A 294 12.89 14.37 5.20
CA LYS A 294 11.61 14.11 5.86
C LYS A 294 11.56 12.67 6.35
N THR A 295 10.98 12.46 7.52
CA THR A 295 10.66 11.14 8.05
C THR A 295 9.18 11.04 8.37
N THR A 296 8.64 9.83 8.29
CA THR A 296 7.25 9.52 8.59
C THR A 296 7.15 8.16 9.26
N LEU A 297 6.27 8.03 10.24
CA LEU A 297 5.93 6.78 10.91
C LEU A 297 4.40 6.67 10.94
N SER A 298 3.84 5.54 10.52
CA SER A 298 2.41 5.26 10.54
C SER A 298 2.16 3.84 11.02
N VAL A 299 1.03 3.60 11.69
CA VAL A 299 0.63 2.28 12.19
C VAL A 299 -0.76 1.94 11.67
N PRO A 300 -0.92 1.44 10.43
CA PRO A 300 -2.20 0.96 9.96
C PRO A 300 -2.71 -0.22 10.80
N VAL A 301 -3.92 -0.09 11.32
CA VAL A 301 -4.61 -1.15 12.06
C VAL A 301 -5.91 -1.49 11.32
N PRO A 302 -6.12 -2.75 10.90
CA PRO A 302 -7.39 -3.17 10.32
C PRO A 302 -8.50 -3.01 11.36
N VAL A 303 -9.51 -2.21 11.02
CA VAL A 303 -10.72 -2.00 11.85
C VAL A 303 -11.91 -2.82 11.33
N PHE A 304 -11.79 -3.34 10.12
CA PHE A 304 -12.78 -4.23 9.49
C PHE A 304 -12.09 -5.13 8.48
N GLN A 305 -12.33 -6.44 8.57
CA GLN A 305 -11.85 -7.46 7.64
C GLN A 305 -13.01 -8.38 7.26
N ALA A 306 -13.43 -8.32 6.00
CA ALA A 306 -14.39 -9.23 5.40
C ALA A 306 -13.67 -10.01 4.29
N LEU A 307 -12.97 -11.05 4.71
CA LEU A 307 -12.15 -11.88 3.86
C LEU A 307 -13.03 -12.78 2.99
N GLY A 308 -12.60 -13.07 1.76
CA GLY A 308 -13.40 -13.84 0.80
C GLY A 308 -13.56 -15.33 1.14
N GLY A 309 -13.05 -15.80 2.28
CA GLY A 309 -13.07 -17.20 2.68
C GLY A 309 -12.46 -17.35 4.08
N GLU A 310 -12.03 -18.57 4.42
CA GLU A 310 -11.26 -18.77 5.67
C GLU A 310 -9.78 -18.67 5.36
N HIS A 311 -9.22 -17.48 5.58
CA HIS A 311 -7.79 -17.23 5.52
C HIS A 311 -7.39 -16.23 6.61
N GLN A 312 -6.09 -16.10 6.81
CA GLN A 312 -5.52 -15.42 7.98
C GLN A 312 -5.76 -13.91 7.94
N GLU A 313 -6.24 -13.37 9.06
CA GLU A 313 -6.39 -11.93 9.26
C GLU A 313 -5.05 -11.26 9.57
N LEU A 314 -4.93 -9.98 9.17
CA LEU A 314 -3.83 -9.14 9.57
C LEU A 314 -4.16 -8.48 10.92
N ASP A 315 -3.20 -8.40 11.85
CA ASP A 315 -3.40 -7.77 13.16
C ASP A 315 -3.06 -6.27 13.10
N PHE A 316 -1.91 -5.92 12.51
CA PHE A 316 -1.51 -4.54 12.27
C PHE A 316 -0.35 -4.44 11.27
N SER A 317 -0.02 -3.22 10.89
CA SER A 317 1.21 -2.91 10.15
C SER A 317 1.92 -1.71 10.75
N VAL A 318 3.23 -1.64 10.52
CA VAL A 318 4.06 -0.48 10.86
C VAL A 318 4.77 -0.04 9.59
N LEU A 319 4.65 1.24 9.28
CA LEU A 319 5.28 1.84 8.12
C LEU A 319 6.21 2.97 8.58
N PHE A 320 7.49 2.86 8.22
CA PHE A 320 8.47 3.92 8.43
C PHE A 320 9.00 4.38 7.07
N GLY A 321 8.93 5.68 6.81
CA GLY A 321 9.40 6.29 5.59
C GLY A 321 10.44 7.38 5.86
N MET A 322 11.46 7.43 5.01
CA MET A 322 12.44 8.51 4.98
C MET A 322 12.64 8.96 3.54
N SER A 323 12.69 10.26 3.30
CA SER A 323 12.93 10.82 1.97
C SER A 323 13.90 11.99 2.01
N TYR A 324 14.85 12.01 1.09
CA TYR A 324 15.85 13.04 0.88
C TYR A 324 15.71 13.63 -0.53
N SER A 325 15.41 14.93 -0.62
CA SER A 325 15.24 15.62 -1.90
C SER A 325 16.41 16.55 -2.23
N PHE A 326 16.94 16.48 -3.47
CA PHE A 326 18.09 17.27 -3.93
C PHE A 326 17.93 17.80 -5.36
#